data_AF-A0A0C3ADG1-F1
#
_entry.id   AF-A0A0C3ADG1-F1
#
_cell.length_a   1.000
_cell.length_b   1.000
_cell.length_c   1.000
_cell.angle_alpha   90.00
_cell.angle_beta   90.00
_cell.angle_gamma   90.00
#
_symmetry.space_group_name_H-M   'P 1'
#
loop_
_entity.id
_entity.type
_entity.pdbx_description
1 polymer ?
#
loop_
_entity_poly.entity_id
_entity_poly.type
_entity_poly.pdbx_seq_one_letter_code
_entity_poly.pdbx_strand_id
1 'polypeptide(L)'
;VTPPPKSRNGSNVSTRASSPIGTNIQPGSKVNFFLSVDQVKGLGSNDFASIHLQIRLASITGPSTKSQDVYPSPTVDLTSAGSSELKFKRTFQLIATPKILVCLREVYAPIELFASLQATYLERMERWDEMREQRNILPKPNGSAPTN
;
A
#
# COMPACT_ATOMS: atom_id res chain seq x y z
N VAL A 1 -17.57 -42.70 33.15
CA VAL A 1 -17.48 -41.74 32.02
C VAL A 1 -16.29 -40.85 32.27
N THR A 2 -15.18 -41.12 31.59
CA THR A 2 -13.91 -40.38 31.68
C THR A 2 -13.92 -39.27 30.63
N PRO A 3 -13.50 -38.02 30.94
CA PRO A 3 -13.41 -36.97 29.93
C PRO A 3 -12.17 -37.16 29.05
N PRO A 4 -12.18 -36.65 27.79
CA PRO A 4 -11.07 -36.83 26.86
C PRO A 4 -9.88 -35.89 27.19
N PRO A 5 -8.66 -36.23 26.77
CA PRO A 5 -7.49 -35.41 27.05
C PRO A 5 -7.51 -34.12 26.22
N LYS A 6 -7.20 -33.00 26.88
CA LYS A 6 -6.95 -31.69 26.23
C LYS A 6 -5.76 -31.81 25.27
N SER A 7 -6.03 -31.76 23.97
CA SER A 7 -5.00 -31.55 22.94
C SER A 7 -4.40 -30.15 23.10
N ARG A 8 -3.11 -30.11 23.42
CA ARG A 8 -2.32 -28.91 23.66
C ARG A 8 -1.60 -28.52 22.37
N ASN A 9 -2.36 -28.19 21.32
CA ASN A 9 -1.79 -27.63 20.09
C ASN A 9 -1.78 -26.10 20.18
N GLY A 10 -0.73 -25.57 20.80
CA GLY A 10 -0.36 -24.17 20.63
C GLY A 10 0.19 -23.96 19.23
N SER A 11 -0.67 -23.60 18.27
CA SER A 11 -0.21 -23.10 16.98
C SER A 11 0.41 -21.73 17.20
N ASN A 12 1.74 -21.67 17.23
CA ASN A 12 2.47 -20.42 17.03
C ASN A 12 2.20 -19.98 15.58
N VAL A 13 1.08 -19.28 15.37
CA VAL A 13 0.74 -18.66 14.10
C VAL A 13 1.77 -17.56 13.85
N SER A 14 2.82 -17.90 13.09
CA SER A 14 3.72 -16.90 12.54
C SER A 14 2.93 -16.02 11.57
N THR A 15 2.77 -14.74 11.90
CA THR A 15 2.25 -13.72 10.98
C THR A 15 3.24 -13.35 9.87
N ARG A 16 4.48 -13.87 9.95
CA ARG A 16 5.48 -13.70 8.91
C ARG A 16 5.19 -14.69 7.78
N ALA A 17 4.84 -14.15 6.60
CA ALA A 17 4.74 -14.93 5.38
C ALA A 17 6.02 -15.75 5.18
N SER A 18 5.87 -17.04 4.85
CA SER A 18 6.99 -17.88 4.42
C SER A 18 7.69 -17.21 3.24
N SER A 19 9.03 -17.10 3.28
CA SER A 19 9.80 -16.49 2.19
C SER A 19 9.39 -17.10 0.85
N PRO A 20 8.95 -16.30 -0.13
CA PRO A 20 8.31 -16.80 -1.36
C PRO A 20 9.26 -17.57 -2.28
N ILE A 21 10.57 -17.50 -2.04
CA ILE A 21 11.58 -18.28 -2.76
C ILE A 21 11.88 -19.55 -1.95
N GLY A 22 11.14 -20.62 -2.24
CA GLY A 22 11.58 -21.97 -1.94
C GLY A 22 12.79 -22.31 -2.82
N THR A 23 13.89 -22.71 -2.19
CA THR A 23 15.04 -23.43 -2.78
C THR A 23 15.63 -22.88 -4.11
N ASN A 24 16.67 -22.05 -3.98
CA ASN A 24 17.80 -21.89 -4.91
C ASN A 24 17.51 -21.66 -6.42
N ILE A 25 16.82 -20.56 -6.76
CA ILE A 25 16.93 -19.99 -8.12
C ILE A 25 18.41 -19.67 -8.36
N GLN A 26 19.03 -20.34 -9.34
CA GLN A 26 20.43 -20.14 -9.67
C GLN A 26 20.62 -18.87 -10.49
N PRO A 27 21.72 -18.13 -10.29
CA PRO A 27 22.11 -17.06 -11.19
C PRO A 27 22.07 -17.50 -12.66
N GLY A 28 21.46 -16.70 -13.53
CA GLY A 28 21.28 -16.99 -14.96
C GLY A 28 19.98 -17.72 -15.31
N SER A 29 19.21 -18.18 -14.32
CA SER A 29 17.91 -18.81 -14.57
C SER A 29 16.91 -17.82 -15.17
N LYS A 30 16.10 -18.24 -16.15
CA LYS A 30 14.95 -17.45 -16.62
C LYS A 30 13.81 -17.57 -15.63
N VAL A 31 13.37 -16.44 -15.08
CA VAL A 31 12.25 -16.34 -14.14
C VAL A 31 11.07 -15.68 -14.85
N ASN A 32 9.90 -16.30 -14.75
CA ASN A 32 8.65 -15.77 -15.27
C ASN A 32 7.64 -15.73 -14.13
N PHE A 33 6.99 -14.59 -13.93
CA PHE A 33 5.94 -14.43 -12.94
C PHE A 33 4.95 -13.36 -13.40
N PHE A 34 3.78 -13.30 -12.77
CA PHE A 34 2.82 -12.24 -12.99
C PHE A 34 2.55 -11.47 -11.70
N LEU A 35 2.35 -10.18 -11.83
CA LEU A 35 1.78 -9.32 -10.79
C LEU A 35 0.34 -9.03 -11.18
N SER A 36 -0.59 -9.33 -10.27
CA SER A 36 -2.00 -8.96 -10.41
C SER A 36 -2.46 -8.13 -9.21
N VAL A 37 -3.20 -7.07 -9.50
CA VAL A 37 -3.96 -6.29 -8.53
C VAL A 37 -5.40 -6.25 -9.04
N ASP A 38 -6.35 -6.58 -8.17
CA ASP A 38 -7.76 -6.64 -8.53
C ASP A 38 -8.54 -5.43 -7.94
N GLN A 39 -8.23 -5.07 -6.70
CA GLN A 39 -8.90 -4.00 -5.97
C GLN A 39 -7.92 -3.31 -5.03
N VAL A 40 -8.11 -2.00 -4.85
CA VAL A 40 -7.49 -1.22 -3.78
C VAL A 40 -8.55 -0.81 -2.77
N LYS A 41 -8.29 -1.02 -1.48
CA LYS A 41 -9.19 -0.60 -0.39
C LYS A 41 -8.69 0.69 0.25
N GLY A 42 -9.61 1.50 0.78
CA GLY A 42 -9.29 2.76 1.46
C GLY A 42 -9.19 3.99 0.55
N LEU A 43 -9.30 3.81 -0.77
CA LEU A 43 -9.43 4.91 -1.73
C LEU A 43 -10.85 4.89 -2.31
N GLY A 44 -11.73 5.71 -1.75
CA GLY A 44 -13.15 5.76 -2.12
C GLY A 44 -13.54 7.05 -2.83
N SER A 45 -14.71 7.03 -3.46
CA SER A 45 -15.30 8.16 -4.17
C SER A 45 -15.73 9.32 -3.27
N ASN A 46 -15.64 9.20 -1.94
CA ASN A 46 -15.88 10.32 -1.02
C ASN A 46 -14.69 11.28 -0.92
N ASP A 47 -13.49 10.79 -1.23
CA ASP A 47 -12.24 11.51 -1.03
C ASP A 47 -11.49 11.70 -2.35
N PHE A 48 -11.62 10.74 -3.27
CA PHE A 48 -10.86 10.68 -4.52
C PHE A 48 -11.76 10.66 -5.76
N ALA A 49 -11.37 11.39 -6.79
CA ALA A 49 -12.03 11.43 -8.09
C ALA A 49 -11.57 10.27 -8.98
N SER A 50 -10.28 9.95 -8.98
CA SER A 50 -9.72 8.86 -9.78
C SER A 50 -8.50 8.23 -9.12
N ILE A 51 -8.22 6.97 -9.47
CA ILE A 51 -7.04 6.24 -9.00
C ILE A 51 -6.37 5.48 -10.14
N HIS A 52 -5.05 5.33 -10.07
CA HIS A 52 -4.31 4.36 -10.89
C HIS A 52 -3.07 3.88 -10.12
N LEU A 53 -2.49 2.77 -10.56
CA LEU A 53 -1.21 2.29 -10.05
C LEU A 53 -0.14 2.31 -11.13
N GLN A 54 1.12 2.32 -10.70
CA GLN A 54 2.28 2.11 -11.54
C GLN A 54 3.27 1.16 -10.85
N ILE A 55 3.93 0.31 -11.63
CA ILE A 55 5.08 -0.46 -11.16
C ILE A 55 6.28 -0.19 -12.06
N ARG A 56 7.43 0.08 -11.45
CA ARG A 56 8.70 0.23 -12.15
C ARG A 56 9.38 -1.12 -12.28
N LEU A 57 10.00 -1.41 -13.43
CA LEU A 57 10.82 -2.62 -13.57
C LEU A 57 11.95 -2.65 -12.54
N ALA A 58 12.55 -1.48 -12.25
CA ALA A 58 13.59 -1.32 -11.25
C ALA A 58 13.16 -1.73 -9.82
N SER A 59 11.86 -1.73 -9.51
CA SER A 59 11.33 -2.26 -8.24
C SER A 59 11.58 -3.76 -8.09
N ILE A 60 11.72 -4.48 -9.20
CA ILE A 60 11.93 -5.93 -9.27
C ILE A 60 13.41 -6.22 -9.54
N THR A 61 14.02 -5.49 -10.47
CA THR A 61 15.39 -5.76 -10.95
C THR A 61 16.48 -5.00 -10.20
N GLY A 62 16.09 -4.10 -9.30
CA GLY A 62 16.98 -3.24 -8.55
C GLY A 62 17.45 -1.99 -9.32
N PRO A 63 18.11 -1.05 -8.62
CA PRO A 63 18.48 0.26 -9.17
C PRO A 63 19.60 0.21 -10.22
N SER A 64 20.28 -0.93 -10.39
CA SER A 64 21.36 -1.06 -11.39
C SER A 64 20.87 -1.14 -12.84
N THR A 65 19.56 -1.18 -13.04
CA THR A 65 18.95 -1.31 -14.37
C THR A 65 18.84 0.07 -15.00
N LYS A 66 19.46 0.29 -16.17
CA LYS A 66 19.36 1.56 -16.92
C LYS A 66 17.96 1.83 -17.47
N SER A 67 17.12 0.78 -17.57
CA SER A 67 15.74 0.89 -18.02
C SER A 67 14.87 1.42 -16.89
N GLN A 68 14.17 2.51 -17.19
CA GLN A 68 13.14 3.14 -16.35
C GLN A 68 11.75 2.71 -16.82
N ASP A 69 11.59 1.43 -17.17
CA ASP A 69 10.30 0.94 -17.65
C ASP A 69 9.27 1.06 -16.53
N VAL A 70 8.18 1.78 -16.82
CA VAL A 70 7.04 1.95 -15.93
C VAL A 70 5.83 1.30 -16.58
N TYR A 71 5.13 0.47 -15.81
CA TYR A 71 3.91 -0.20 -16.26
C TYR A 71 2.71 0.35 -15.47
N PRO A 72 1.96 1.30 -16.06
CA PRO A 72 0.76 1.84 -15.44
C PRO A 72 -0.44 0.90 -15.59
N SER A 73 -1.37 0.97 -14.65
CA SER A 73 -2.74 0.48 -14.86
C SER A 73 -3.57 1.50 -15.64
N PRO A 74 -4.73 1.09 -16.19
CA PRO A 74 -5.77 2.03 -16.55
C PRO A 74 -6.17 2.89 -15.34
N THR A 75 -6.55 4.13 -15.61
CA THR A 75 -7.15 5.01 -14.60
C THR A 75 -8.59 4.60 -14.35
N VAL A 76 -8.96 4.49 -13.09
CA VAL A 76 -10.32 4.22 -12.63
C VAL A 76 -10.91 5.55 -12.17
N ASP A 77 -12.00 5.96 -12.79
CA ASP A 77 -12.81 7.08 -12.33
C ASP A 77 -13.78 6.58 -11.25
N LEU A 78 -13.56 7.04 -10.02
CA LEU A 78 -14.34 6.64 -8.85
C LEU A 78 -15.70 7.34 -8.79
N THR A 79 -15.85 8.49 -9.46
CA THR A 79 -17.10 9.25 -9.48
C THR A 79 -18.18 8.56 -10.31
N SER A 80 -17.78 7.88 -11.39
CA SER A 80 -18.68 7.13 -12.26
C SER A 80 -18.77 5.64 -11.91
N ALA A 81 -17.67 5.01 -11.50
CA ALA A 81 -17.63 3.56 -11.26
C ALA A 81 -18.18 3.14 -9.88
N GLY A 82 -18.18 4.03 -8.89
CA GLY A 82 -18.64 3.74 -7.52
C GLY A 82 -17.84 2.68 -6.76
N SER A 83 -16.81 2.07 -7.38
CA SER A 83 -15.98 1.00 -6.84
C SER A 83 -14.50 1.26 -7.14
N SER A 84 -13.64 0.91 -6.20
CA SER A 84 -12.18 0.98 -6.30
C SER A 84 -11.56 -0.27 -6.93
N GLU A 85 -12.28 -0.88 -7.88
CA GLU A 85 -11.83 -2.02 -8.66
C GLU A 85 -10.75 -1.58 -9.65
N LEU A 86 -9.51 -2.01 -9.42
CA LEU A 86 -8.34 -1.58 -10.16
C LEU A 86 -7.67 -2.82 -10.75
N LYS A 87 -8.10 -3.20 -11.95
CA LYS A 87 -7.60 -4.39 -12.66
C LYS A 87 -6.26 -4.12 -13.31
N PHE A 88 -5.21 -4.65 -12.70
CA PHE A 88 -3.87 -4.68 -13.27
C PHE A 88 -3.37 -6.12 -13.32
N LYS A 89 -2.90 -6.57 -14.49
CA LYS A 89 -2.20 -7.84 -14.61
C LYS A 89 -1.04 -7.70 -15.58
N ARG A 90 0.17 -7.93 -15.10
CA ARG A 90 1.39 -7.85 -15.93
C ARG A 90 2.26 -9.07 -15.71
N THR A 91 2.72 -9.65 -16.82
CA THR A 91 3.70 -10.74 -16.80
C THR A 91 5.10 -10.14 -16.98
N PHE A 92 6.02 -10.56 -16.13
CA PHE A 92 7.42 -10.20 -16.17
C PHE A 92 8.25 -11.43 -16.54
N GLN A 93 9.21 -11.25 -17.43
CA GLN A 93 10.18 -12.27 -17.80
C GLN A 93 11.57 -11.65 -17.66
N LEU A 94 12.43 -12.27 -16.85
CA LEU A 94 13.77 -11.77 -16.62
C LEU A 94 14.78 -12.90 -16.41
N ILE A 95 16.06 -12.60 -16.62
CA ILE A 95 17.17 -13.46 -16.22
C ILE A 95 17.53 -13.10 -14.78
N ALA A 96 17.46 -14.08 -13.87
CA ALA A 96 17.81 -13.89 -12.47
C ALA A 96 19.32 -13.75 -12.29
N THR A 97 19.83 -12.52 -12.35
CA THR A 97 21.23 -12.24 -12.00
C THR A 97 21.43 -12.30 -10.47
N PRO A 98 22.67 -12.45 -9.95
CA PRO A 98 22.91 -12.42 -8.51
C PRO A 98 22.34 -11.17 -7.83
N LYS A 99 22.45 -10.01 -8.48
CA LYS A 99 21.92 -8.73 -7.97
C LYS A 99 20.39 -8.73 -7.88
N ILE A 100 19.72 -9.25 -8.91
CA ILE A 100 18.25 -9.37 -8.91
C ILE A 100 17.79 -10.35 -7.83
N LEU A 101 18.49 -11.47 -7.66
CA LEU A 101 18.17 -12.44 -6.61
C LEU A 101 18.29 -11.86 -5.20
N VAL A 102 19.30 -11.02 -4.95
CA VAL A 102 19.41 -10.26 -3.70
C VAL A 102 18.23 -9.29 -3.55
N CYS A 103 17.91 -8.51 -4.58
CA CYS A 103 16.77 -7.57 -4.56
C CYS A 103 15.45 -8.28 -4.23
N LEU A 104 15.16 -9.42 -4.87
CA LEU A 104 13.94 -10.20 -4.64
C LEU A 104 13.87 -10.84 -3.24
N ARG A 105 15.01 -11.02 -2.55
CA ARG A 105 15.08 -11.62 -1.21
C ARG A 105 15.05 -10.59 -0.10
N GLU A 106 15.70 -9.45 -0.31
CA GLU A 106 16.00 -8.49 0.75
C GLU A 106 15.18 -7.21 0.64
N VAL A 107 14.60 -6.92 -0.53
CA VAL A 107 13.92 -5.66 -0.80
C VAL A 107 12.46 -5.91 -1.20
N TYR A 108 11.59 -4.99 -0.80
CA TYR A 108 10.20 -4.96 -1.26
C TYR A 108 10.10 -4.22 -2.59
N ALA A 109 9.32 -4.75 -3.52
CA ALA A 109 9.02 -4.07 -4.77
C ALA A 109 7.91 -3.02 -4.55
N PRO A 110 8.20 -1.70 -4.66
CA PRO A 110 7.15 -0.71 -4.50
C PRO A 110 6.16 -0.77 -5.67
N ILE A 111 4.87 -0.72 -5.30
CA ILE A 111 3.74 -0.47 -6.19
C ILE A 111 3.27 0.95 -5.87
N GLU A 112 3.41 1.86 -6.82
CA GLU A 112 3.07 3.27 -6.66
C GLU A 112 1.57 3.44 -6.94
N LEU A 113 0.86 4.06 -6.01
CA LEU A 113 -0.55 4.41 -6.16
C LEU A 113 -0.69 5.91 -6.30
N PHE A 114 -1.50 6.32 -7.27
CA PHE A 114 -1.79 7.69 -7.58
C PHE A 114 -3.29 7.90 -7.47
N ALA A 115 -3.68 8.99 -6.84
CA ALA A 115 -5.07 9.36 -6.67
C ALA A 115 -5.25 10.86 -6.92
N SER A 116 -6.34 11.22 -7.59
CA SER A 116 -6.78 12.60 -7.69
C SER A 116 -7.81 12.87 -6.59
N LEU A 117 -7.61 13.94 -5.82
CA LEU A 117 -8.53 14.32 -4.74
C LEU A 117 -9.78 14.99 -5.30
N GLN A 118 -10.90 14.82 -4.60
CA GLN A 118 -12.08 15.66 -4.84
C GLN A 118 -11.95 17.00 -4.14
N ALA A 119 -12.55 18.04 -4.72
CA ALA A 119 -12.63 19.37 -4.11
C ALA A 119 -13.29 19.31 -2.72
N THR A 120 -14.34 18.51 -2.57
CA THR A 120 -15.07 18.32 -1.31
C THR A 120 -14.21 17.71 -0.19
N TYR A 121 -13.17 16.95 -0.54
CA TYR A 121 -12.21 16.43 0.43
C TYR A 121 -11.27 17.53 0.92
N LEU A 122 -10.75 18.36 0.00
CA LEU A 122 -9.88 19.48 0.34
C LEU A 122 -10.59 20.48 1.25
N GLU A 123 -11.83 20.88 0.90
CA GLU A 123 -12.65 21.78 1.72
C GLU A 123 -12.88 21.22 3.14
N ARG A 124 -13.08 19.89 3.25
CA ARG A 124 -13.25 19.22 4.54
C ARG A 124 -11.97 19.24 5.37
N MET A 125 -10.80 19.12 4.74
CA MET A 125 -9.51 19.25 5.43
C MET A 125 -9.29 20.69 5.91
N GLU A 126 -9.52 21.68 5.05
CA GLU A 126 -9.36 23.11 5.39
C GLU A 126 -10.24 23.49 6.58
N ARG A 127 -11.52 23.12 6.55
CA ARG A 127 -12.44 23.38 7.67
C ARG A 127 -12.03 22.65 8.97
N TRP A 128 -11.46 21.46 8.85
CA TRP A 128 -10.96 20.71 10.01
C TRP A 128 -9.76 21.41 10.65
N ASP A 129 -8.86 21.96 9.83
CA ASP A 129 -7.72 22.75 10.28
C ASP A 129 -8.19 24.05 10.96
N GLU A 130 -9.12 24.80 10.35
CA GLU A 130 -9.69 26.02 10.93
C GLU A 130 -10.27 25.79 12.34
N MET A 131 -11.01 24.70 12.55
CA MET A 131 -11.58 24.36 13.86
C MET A 131 -10.53 24.05 14.92
N ARG A 132 -9.38 23.51 14.51
CA ARG A 132 -8.27 23.21 15.43
C ARG A 132 -7.49 24.46 15.79
N GLU A 133 -7.28 25.34 14.83
CA GLU A 133 -6.64 26.63 15.08
C GLU A 133 -7.49 27.50 16.01
N GLN A 134 -8.81 27.55 15.80
CA GLN A 134 -9.73 28.28 16.69
C GLN A 134 -9.67 27.78 18.14
N ARG A 135 -9.50 26.46 18.37
CA ARG A 135 -9.36 25.90 19.72
C ARG A 135 -8.08 26.32 20.44
N ASN A 136 -7.02 26.65 19.70
CA ASN A 136 -5.77 27.14 20.27
C ASN A 136 -5.75 28.65 20.56
N ILE A 137 -6.76 29.39 20.08
CA ILE A 137 -6.85 30.86 20.22
C ILE A 137 -7.80 31.26 21.36
N LEU A 138 -8.60 30.35 21.91
CA LEU A 138 -9.51 30.70 23.01
C LEU A 138 -8.70 31.15 24.25
N PRO A 139 -8.86 32.39 24.72
CA PRO A 139 -8.18 32.85 25.92
C PRO A 139 -8.64 31.97 27.09
N LYS A 140 -7.68 31.48 27.88
CA LYS A 140 -7.98 30.88 29.18
C LYS A 140 -8.85 31.88 29.94
N PRO A 141 -10.08 31.51 30.40
CA PRO A 141 -10.92 32.47 31.10
C PRO A 141 -10.14 32.96 32.32
N ASN A 142 -9.83 34.26 32.33
CA ASN A 142 -9.18 34.91 33.44
C ASN A 142 -10.09 34.69 34.66
N GLY A 143 -9.63 33.86 35.59
CA GLY A 143 -10.31 33.63 36.85
C GLY A 143 -10.50 34.97 37.53
N SER A 144 -11.74 35.43 37.62
CA SER A 144 -12.12 36.58 38.44
C SER A 144 -11.80 36.22 39.88
N ALA A 145 -10.70 36.76 40.39
CA ALA A 145 -10.39 36.73 41.82
C ALA A 145 -11.50 37.48 42.58
N PRO A 146 -12.05 36.93 43.67
CA PRO A 146 -13.08 37.61 44.44
C PRO A 146 -12.47 38.79 45.19
N THR A 147 -13.05 39.97 45.00
CA THR A 147 -12.77 41.18 45.79
C THR A 147 -13.43 41.06 47.16
N ASN A 148 -12.63 41.18 48.23
CA ASN A 148 -13.10 41.46 49.59
C ASN A 148 -13.51 42.93 49.72
#